data_AF-A0A8X7Y2Q9-F1
#
_entry.id   AF-A0A8X7Y2Q9-F1
#
_cell.length_a   1.000
_cell.length_b   1.000
_cell.length_c   1.000
_cell.angle_alpha   90.00
_cell.angle_beta   90.00
_cell.angle_gamma   90.00
#
_symmetry.space_group_name_H-M   'P 1'
#
loop_
_entity.id
_entity.type
_entity.pdbx_description
1 polymer ?
#
loop_
_entity_poly.entity_id
_entity_poly.type
_entity_poly.pdbx_seq_one_letter_code
_entity_poly.pdbx_strand_id
1 'polypeptide(L)'
;MHSLLPSLEDLQLRSLPEVDSFPEGGLPSKLHTLCIVDCIKLKVCGLQALPSLSCFRFTGNDVESFDEETLPSALTTLKIKRLGNLKSLDYKGLHHLTSLRKLSIEGCPKLESISEQALPSSLLPPPLNTTWGFLSFLFL
;
A
#
# COMPACT_ATOMS: atom_id res chain seq x y z
N MET A 1 5.40 5.65 -24.35
CA MET A 1 4.34 4.98 -23.59
C MET A 1 3.13 5.90 -23.57
N HIS A 2 2.11 5.65 -24.40
CA HIS A 2 0.91 6.47 -24.44
C HIS A 2 -0.12 5.84 -23.51
N SER A 3 -0.27 6.38 -22.30
CA SER A 3 -1.36 5.98 -21.41
C SER A 3 -2.70 6.30 -22.08
N LEU A 4 -3.65 5.38 -22.06
CA LEU A 4 -5.01 5.56 -22.62
C LEU A 4 -5.77 6.72 -21.97
N LEU A 5 -5.35 7.16 -20.78
CA LEU A 5 -5.98 8.22 -20.00
C LEU A 5 -4.91 9.17 -19.39
N PRO A 6 -4.28 10.05 -20.18
CA PRO A 6 -3.11 10.84 -19.76
C PRO A 6 -3.38 11.91 -18.69
N SER A 7 -4.65 12.16 -18.36
CA SER A 7 -5.08 13.12 -17.33
C SER A 7 -5.79 12.45 -16.15
N LEU A 8 -5.77 11.12 -16.05
CA LEU A 8 -6.40 10.42 -14.94
C LEU A 8 -5.55 10.57 -13.68
N GLU A 9 -6.11 11.24 -12.68
CA GLU A 9 -5.47 11.50 -11.38
C GLU A 9 -6.00 10.56 -10.28
N ASP A 10 -7.26 10.13 -10.40
CA ASP A 10 -7.90 9.22 -9.46
C ASP A 10 -8.45 8.00 -10.18
N LEU A 11 -8.03 6.81 -9.75
CA LEU A 11 -8.54 5.54 -10.26
C LEU A 11 -9.12 4.73 -9.12
N GLN A 12 -10.34 4.24 -9.32
CA GLN A 12 -10.98 3.33 -8.41
C GLN A 12 -11.40 2.04 -9.14
N LEU A 13 -10.94 0.91 -8.63
CA LEU A 13 -11.30 -0.43 -9.09
C LEU A 13 -12.14 -1.10 -7.99
N ARG A 14 -13.33 -1.59 -8.34
CA ARG A 14 -14.23 -2.25 -7.38
C ARG A 14 -14.73 -3.57 -7.94
N SER A 15 -14.63 -4.64 -7.14
CA SER A 15 -15.26 -5.93 -7.39
C SER A 15 -15.04 -6.47 -8.80
N LEU A 16 -13.77 -6.49 -9.25
CA LEU A 16 -13.40 -7.01 -10.57
C LEU A 16 -13.02 -8.50 -10.47
N PRO A 17 -13.84 -9.42 -11.00
CA PRO A 17 -13.64 -10.87 -10.84
C PRO A 17 -12.73 -11.52 -11.90
N GLU A 18 -12.43 -10.80 -12.99
CA GLU A 18 -11.67 -11.31 -14.15
C GLU A 18 -10.37 -10.53 -14.41
N VAL A 19 -10.06 -9.51 -13.60
CA VAL A 19 -8.85 -8.70 -13.80
C VAL A 19 -7.76 -9.25 -12.91
N ASP A 20 -6.80 -9.91 -13.54
CA ASP A 20 -5.70 -10.58 -12.87
C ASP A 20 -4.47 -9.65 -12.73
N SER A 21 -4.34 -8.66 -13.61
CA SER A 21 -3.24 -7.69 -13.62
C SER A 21 -3.62 -6.38 -14.32
N PHE A 22 -2.81 -5.33 -14.13
CA PHE A 22 -2.93 -4.11 -14.91
C PHE A 22 -2.51 -4.37 -16.37
N PRO A 23 -3.17 -3.72 -17.36
CA PRO A 23 -2.82 -3.91 -18.76
C PRO A 23 -1.37 -3.54 -19.05
N GLU A 24 -0.76 -4.17 -20.05
CA GLU A 24 0.66 -4.03 -20.45
C GLU A 24 1.07 -2.57 -20.79
N GLY A 25 0.08 -1.69 -21.05
CA GLY A 25 0.26 -0.24 -21.20
C GLY A 25 0.37 0.56 -19.89
N GLY A 26 0.28 -0.11 -18.74
CA GLY A 26 0.42 0.47 -17.40
C GLY A 26 -0.70 1.42 -16.97
N LEU A 27 -0.56 1.92 -15.75
CA LEU A 27 -1.39 3.01 -15.22
C LEU A 27 -0.84 4.38 -15.66
N PRO A 28 -1.69 5.42 -15.74
CA PRO A 28 -1.27 6.74 -16.18
C PRO A 28 -0.28 7.39 -15.21
N SER A 29 0.72 8.10 -15.74
CA SER A 29 1.81 8.67 -14.93
C SER A 29 1.38 9.79 -13.99
N LYS A 30 0.27 10.48 -14.28
CA LYS A 30 -0.33 11.53 -13.44
C LYS A 30 -1.22 10.97 -12.32
N LEU A 31 -1.36 9.65 -12.22
CA LEU A 31 -2.22 9.05 -11.22
C LEU A 31 -1.72 9.37 -9.82
N HIS A 32 -2.56 10.06 -9.04
CA HIS A 32 -2.28 10.49 -7.69
C HIS A 32 -2.88 9.55 -6.65
N THR A 33 -4.11 9.09 -6.91
CA THR A 33 -4.84 8.19 -6.02
C THR A 33 -5.20 6.90 -6.76
N LEU A 34 -4.89 5.77 -6.13
CA LEU A 34 -5.36 4.45 -6.56
C LEU A 34 -6.12 3.78 -5.41
N CYS A 35 -7.37 3.41 -5.68
CA CYS A 35 -8.25 2.75 -4.73
C CYS A 35 -8.74 1.43 -5.30
N ILE A 36 -8.42 0.32 -4.65
CA ILE A 36 -8.81 -1.03 -5.06
C ILE A 36 -9.68 -1.62 -3.96
N VAL A 37 -10.86 -2.11 -4.32
CA VAL A 37 -11.83 -2.68 -3.39
C VAL A 37 -12.31 -4.03 -3.93
N ASP A 38 -12.22 -5.08 -3.12
CA ASP A 38 -12.74 -6.42 -3.37
C ASP A 38 -12.30 -7.04 -4.72
N CYS A 39 -11.07 -6.77 -5.13
CA CYS A 39 -10.48 -7.35 -6.34
C CYS A 39 -9.62 -8.58 -5.95
N ILE A 40 -10.26 -9.75 -5.93
CA ILE A 40 -9.69 -10.99 -5.39
C ILE A 40 -8.54 -11.59 -6.23
N LYS A 41 -8.59 -11.43 -7.56
CA LYS A 41 -7.58 -11.96 -8.49
C LYS A 41 -6.51 -10.94 -8.88
N LEU A 42 -6.72 -9.67 -8.53
CA LEU A 42 -5.86 -8.60 -9.00
C LEU A 42 -4.50 -8.66 -8.30
N LYS A 43 -3.48 -9.05 -9.05
CA LYS A 43 -2.10 -8.90 -8.62
C LYS A 43 -1.70 -7.43 -8.75
N VAL A 44 -1.42 -6.80 -7.61
CA VAL A 44 -0.87 -5.45 -7.58
C VAL A 44 0.58 -5.53 -8.03
N CYS A 45 0.88 -5.03 -9.23
CA CYS A 45 2.24 -5.00 -9.76
C CYS A 45 2.47 -3.74 -10.63
N GLY A 46 3.72 -3.29 -10.71
CA GLY A 46 4.11 -2.18 -11.59
C GLY A 46 3.75 -0.77 -11.09
N LEU A 47 3.30 -0.61 -9.84
CA LEU A 47 3.00 0.71 -9.28
C LEU A 47 4.28 1.54 -9.02
N GLN A 48 5.44 0.88 -8.88
CA GLN A 48 6.75 1.53 -8.73
C GLN A 48 7.08 2.53 -9.86
N ALA A 49 6.51 2.33 -11.05
CA ALA A 49 6.72 3.19 -12.21
C ALA A 49 5.82 4.45 -12.21
N LEU A 50 5.00 4.66 -11.16
CA LEU A 50 4.09 5.80 -11.05
C LEU A 50 4.71 6.91 -10.18
N PRO A 51 5.31 7.94 -10.79
CA PRO A 51 6.04 8.97 -10.05
C PRO A 51 5.13 9.88 -9.23
N SER A 52 3.85 10.00 -9.58
CA SER A 52 2.89 10.91 -8.95
C SER A 52 1.96 10.23 -7.94
N LEU A 53 2.04 8.90 -7.79
CA LEU A 53 1.14 8.16 -6.92
C LEU A 53 1.48 8.44 -5.46
N SER A 54 0.61 9.18 -4.78
CA SER A 54 0.81 9.58 -3.38
C SER A 54 -0.07 8.79 -2.43
N CYS A 55 -1.21 8.28 -2.90
CA CYS A 55 -2.24 7.69 -2.07
C CYS A 55 -2.70 6.35 -2.65
N PHE A 56 -2.41 5.28 -1.92
CA PHE A 56 -2.86 3.93 -2.28
C PHE A 56 -3.78 3.39 -1.19
N ARG A 57 -4.95 2.93 -1.62
CA ARG A 57 -5.97 2.32 -0.75
C ARG A 57 -6.32 0.95 -1.29
N PHE A 58 -6.15 -0.06 -0.46
CA PHE A 58 -6.45 -1.44 -0.78
C PHE A 58 -7.42 -2.00 0.24
N THR A 59 -8.53 -2.56 -0.24
CA THR A 59 -9.51 -3.29 0.58
C THR A 59 -9.79 -4.60 -0.12
N GLY A 60 -9.65 -5.73 0.54
CA GLY A 60 -9.96 -7.02 -0.08
C GLY A 60 -10.33 -8.04 0.96
N ASN A 61 -11.39 -8.82 0.73
CA ASN A 61 -11.86 -9.79 1.72
C ASN A 61 -11.08 -11.12 1.72
N ASP A 62 -10.41 -11.50 0.61
CA ASP A 62 -9.77 -12.82 0.45
C ASP A 62 -8.46 -12.82 -0.37
N VAL A 63 -7.73 -11.70 -0.42
CA VAL A 63 -6.51 -11.59 -1.25
C VAL A 63 -5.38 -12.42 -0.62
N GLU A 64 -4.91 -13.44 -1.34
CA GLU A 64 -3.89 -14.40 -0.87
C GLU A 64 -2.46 -13.84 -0.86
N SER A 65 -2.16 -12.82 -1.66
CA SER A 65 -0.82 -12.23 -1.77
C SER A 65 -0.86 -10.73 -2.05
N PHE A 66 -0.16 -9.96 -1.22
CA PHE A 66 0.08 -8.53 -1.44
C PHE A 66 1.60 -8.33 -1.62
N ASP A 67 2.03 -8.07 -2.86
CA ASP A 67 3.45 -7.85 -3.17
C ASP A 67 3.81 -6.39 -2.88
N GLU A 68 4.21 -6.11 -1.64
CA GLU A 68 4.56 -4.78 -1.13
C GLU A 68 5.70 -4.09 -1.90
N GLU A 69 6.66 -4.88 -2.42
CA GLU A 69 7.80 -4.40 -3.22
C GLU A 69 7.38 -3.68 -4.50
N THR A 70 6.12 -3.80 -4.91
CA THR A 70 5.61 -3.18 -6.14
C THR A 70 5.15 -1.74 -5.96
N LEU A 71 5.12 -1.22 -4.73
CA LEU A 71 4.67 0.14 -4.41
C LEU A 71 5.73 1.21 -4.72
N PRO A 72 5.35 2.43 -5.14
CA PRO A 72 6.30 3.51 -5.42
C PRO A 72 6.83 4.18 -4.15
N SER A 73 8.11 4.55 -4.13
CA SER A 73 8.74 5.25 -3.00
C SER A 73 8.17 6.65 -2.73
N ALA A 74 7.50 7.25 -3.71
CA ALA A 74 6.79 8.53 -3.61
C ALA A 74 5.47 8.46 -2.81
N LEU A 75 5.03 7.25 -2.44
CA LEU A 75 3.78 7.05 -1.71
C LEU A 75 3.84 7.76 -0.35
N THR A 76 2.84 8.59 -0.07
CA THR A 76 2.72 9.31 1.21
C THR A 76 1.67 8.69 2.13
N THR A 77 0.68 8.01 1.55
CA THR A 77 -0.44 7.41 2.27
C THR A 77 -0.69 5.99 1.76
N LEU A 78 -0.61 5.02 2.67
CA LEU A 78 -0.97 3.62 2.45
C LEU A 78 -2.11 3.24 3.40
N LYS A 79 -3.24 2.80 2.85
CA LYS A 79 -4.33 2.22 3.65
C LYS A 79 -4.64 0.82 3.17
N ILE A 80 -4.58 -0.15 4.07
CA ILE A 80 -4.85 -1.55 3.83
C ILE A 80 -6.00 -1.96 4.74
N LYS A 81 -7.08 -2.52 4.18
CA LYS A 81 -8.24 -2.96 4.94
C LYS A 81 -8.66 -4.37 4.57
N ARG A 82 -9.13 -5.12 5.57
CA ARG A 82 -9.83 -6.41 5.44
C ARG A 82 -9.03 -7.58 4.88
N LEU A 83 -7.70 -7.52 4.84
CA LEU A 83 -6.89 -8.62 4.28
C LEU A 83 -6.91 -9.86 5.16
N GLY A 84 -7.82 -10.79 4.85
CA GLY A 84 -8.04 -12.03 5.58
C GLY A 84 -6.87 -13.01 5.56
N ASN A 85 -5.99 -12.94 4.55
CA ASN A 85 -4.85 -13.86 4.37
C ASN A 85 -3.47 -13.21 4.56
N LEU A 86 -3.41 -11.91 4.83
CA LEU A 86 -2.15 -11.22 5.07
C LEU A 86 -1.55 -11.68 6.41
N LYS A 87 -0.45 -12.45 6.35
CA LYS A 87 0.22 -13.02 7.54
C LYS A 87 1.27 -12.09 8.13
N SER A 88 2.03 -11.44 7.25
CA SER A 88 3.14 -10.56 7.61
C SER A 88 3.19 -9.42 6.62
N LEU A 89 3.49 -8.23 7.13
CA LEU A 89 3.91 -7.08 6.33
C LEU A 89 5.44 -7.04 6.49
N ASP A 90 6.18 -7.54 5.51
CA ASP A 90 7.61 -7.85 5.72
C ASP A 90 8.47 -6.59 5.60
N TYR A 91 9.55 -6.52 6.38
CA TYR A 91 10.45 -5.37 6.47
C TYR A 91 11.08 -4.94 5.13
N LYS A 92 11.11 -5.85 4.16
CA LYS A 92 11.60 -5.58 2.80
C LYS A 92 10.62 -4.76 1.96
N GLY A 93 9.32 -4.91 2.22
CA GLY A 93 8.25 -4.39 1.37
C GLY A 93 7.85 -2.94 1.67
N LEU A 94 8.12 -2.42 2.86
CA LEU A 94 7.78 -1.04 3.21
C LEU A 94 8.99 -0.11 3.41
N HIS A 95 10.18 -0.65 3.65
CA HIS A 95 11.40 0.14 3.86
C HIS A 95 11.69 1.12 2.71
N HIS A 96 11.41 0.72 1.46
CA HIS A 96 11.67 1.57 0.29
C HIS A 96 10.68 2.73 0.15
N LEU A 97 9.59 2.73 0.93
CA LEU A 97 8.58 3.79 0.96
C LEU A 97 9.05 4.97 1.84
N THR A 98 10.18 5.55 1.49
CA THR A 98 10.84 6.63 2.24
C THR A 98 10.01 7.91 2.38
N SER A 99 8.98 8.10 1.55
CA SER A 99 8.07 9.25 1.61
C SER A 99 6.79 8.99 2.41
N LEU A 100 6.62 7.78 2.95
CA LEU A 100 5.37 7.36 3.58
C LEU A 100 5.16 8.11 4.90
N ARG A 101 4.02 8.78 5.03
CA ARG A 101 3.66 9.57 6.22
C ARG A 101 2.46 9.01 6.97
N LYS A 102 1.62 8.23 6.29
CA LYS A 102 0.41 7.64 6.85
C LYS A 102 0.33 6.18 6.45
N LEU A 103 0.32 5.30 7.45
CA LEU A 103 0.03 3.87 7.30
C LEU A 103 -1.19 3.55 8.15
N SER A 104 -2.19 2.91 7.55
CA SER A 104 -3.40 2.44 8.24
C SER A 104 -3.67 1.01 7.80
N ILE A 105 -3.69 0.09 8.75
CA ILE A 105 -3.96 -1.33 8.52
C ILE A 105 -5.12 -1.73 9.43
N GLU A 106 -6.27 -2.08 8.85
CA GLU A 106 -7.49 -2.36 9.62
C GLU A 106 -8.10 -3.71 9.19
N GLY A 107 -8.64 -4.46 10.15
CA GLY A 107 -9.40 -5.68 9.85
C GLY A 107 -8.58 -6.79 9.17
N CYS A 108 -7.29 -6.92 9.47
CA CYS A 108 -6.42 -7.99 8.95
C CYS A 108 -6.21 -9.05 10.05
N PRO A 109 -7.06 -10.09 10.14
CA PRO A 109 -7.10 -10.99 11.29
C PRO A 109 -5.92 -11.96 11.41
N LYS A 110 -5.22 -12.24 10.31
CA LYS A 110 -4.05 -13.14 10.29
C LYS A 110 -2.71 -12.41 10.40
N LEU A 111 -2.73 -11.08 10.52
CA LEU A 111 -1.51 -10.29 10.63
C LEU A 111 -0.91 -10.50 12.01
N GLU A 112 0.15 -11.32 12.10
CA GLU A 112 0.73 -11.73 13.38
C GLU A 112 1.61 -10.64 14.01
N SER A 113 2.31 -9.85 13.19
CA SER A 113 3.03 -8.66 13.63
C SER A 113 3.43 -7.76 12.48
N ILE A 114 3.61 -6.47 12.78
CA ILE A 114 4.36 -5.53 11.96
C ILE A 114 5.65 -5.26 12.72
N SER A 115 6.80 -5.62 12.17
CA SER A 115 8.08 -5.34 12.83
C SER A 115 8.31 -3.82 12.88
N GLU A 116 8.78 -3.27 14.01
CA GLU A 116 9.15 -1.86 14.10
C GLU A 116 10.26 -1.49 13.10
N GLN A 117 11.11 -2.48 12.76
CA GLN A 117 12.15 -2.34 11.73
C GLN A 117 11.58 -2.36 10.29
N ALA A 118 10.30 -2.71 10.12
CA ALA A 118 9.62 -2.72 8.83
C ALA A 118 9.03 -1.35 8.44
N LEU A 119 8.89 -0.42 9.39
CA LEU A 119 8.37 0.90 9.09
C LEU A 119 9.47 1.77 8.46
N PRO A 120 9.20 2.49 7.36
CA PRO A 120 10.13 3.47 6.83
C PRO A 120 10.46 4.52 7.89
N SER A 121 11.68 5.05 7.84
CA SER A 121 12.17 6.07 8.77
C SER A 121 11.30 7.34 8.82
N SER A 122 10.48 7.58 7.80
CA SER A 122 9.49 8.66 7.74
C SER A 122 8.25 8.43 8.61
N LEU A 123 7.97 7.19 9.00
CA LEU A 123 6.91 6.80 9.92
C LEU A 123 7.42 6.59 11.35
N LEU A 124 8.72 6.38 11.53
CA LEU A 124 9.31 6.26 12.86
C LEU A 124 9.31 7.64 13.54
N PRO A 125 8.93 7.73 14.84
CA PRO A 125 9.17 8.94 15.60
C PRO A 125 10.68 9.25 15.60
N PRO A 126 11.08 10.53 15.67
CA PRO A 126 12.49 10.88 15.79
C PRO A 126 13.10 10.11 16.97
N PRO A 127 14.37 9.66 16.88
CA PRO A 127 14.98 8.86 17.93
C PRO A 127 14.99 9.66 19.23
N LEU A 128 14.02 9.37 20.10
CA LEU A 128 14.01 9.84 21.46
C LEU A 128 15.14 9.10 22.14
N ASN A 129 16.20 9.84 22.50
CA ASN A 129 17.05 9.36 23.57
C ASN A 129 16.15 9.17 24.81
N THR A 130 16.51 8.19 25.63
CA THR A 130 15.89 7.82 26.91
C THR A 130 14.51 7.13 26.87
N THR A 131 14.56 5.83 27.21
CA THR A 131 13.62 5.01 28.01
C THR A 131 12.22 5.58 28.23
N TRP A 132 11.18 4.84 27.82
CA TRP A 132 9.85 4.59 28.44
C TRP A 132 9.01 4.04 27.26
N GLY A 133 8.54 2.78 27.27
CA GLY A 133 7.50 2.33 28.17
C GLY A 133 6.13 2.62 27.52
N PHE A 134 5.55 1.60 26.88
CA PHE A 134 4.18 1.54 26.33
C PHE A 134 3.93 2.29 25.01
N LEU A 135 3.94 1.52 23.93
CA LEU A 135 3.30 1.82 22.66
C LEU A 135 1.80 2.09 22.88
N SER A 136 1.43 3.35 23.04
CA SER A 136 0.10 3.82 22.67
C SER A 136 0.20 4.47 21.30
N PHE A 137 0.25 3.65 20.25
CA PHE A 137 0.00 4.15 18.91
C PHE A 137 -1.51 4.17 18.69
N LEU A 138 -2.02 5.39 18.83
CA LEU A 138 -3.34 5.87 18.50
C LEU A 138 -3.80 5.31 17.15
N PHE A 139 -4.73 4.36 17.16
CA PHE A 139 -5.60 4.07 16.02
C PHE A 139 -6.71 5.13 15.99
N LEU A 140 -6.73 5.94 14.93
CA LEU A 140 -7.87 6.76 14.49
C LEU A 140 -7.99 6.66 12.97
#